data_AF-A0AAW2Q0Q1-F1
#
_entry.id   AF-A0AAW2Q0Q1-F1
#
_cell.length_a   1.000
_cell.length_b   1.000
_cell.length_c   1.000
_cell.angle_alpha   90.00
_cell.angle_beta   90.00
_cell.angle_gamma   90.00
#
_symmetry.space_group_name_H-M   'P 1'
#
loop_
_entity.id
_entity.type
_entity.pdbx_description
1 polymer ?
#
loop_
_entity_poly.entity_id
_entity_poly.type
_entity_poly.pdbx_seq_one_letter_code
_entity_poly.pdbx_strand_id
1 'polypeptide(L)'
;MNIAALLTCAGINTGVCVGAFSLYSLLRKQANLVSVYFARKLVQEQSKHQDSFCFGRLIPSSGWIVKAWEASEDELYAAGGVDAVVFIRMVVFR
;
A
#
# COMPACT_ATOMS: atom_id res chain seq x y z
N MET A 1 -26.80 7.55 -23.48
CA MET A 1 -25.94 7.12 -22.36
C MET A 1 -26.38 7.88 -21.11
N ASN A 2 -26.70 7.20 -20.00
CA ASN A 2 -27.17 7.87 -18.79
C ASN A 2 -25.98 8.37 -17.97
N ILE A 3 -25.63 9.64 -18.16
CA ILE A 3 -24.47 10.28 -17.52
C ILE A 3 -24.66 10.30 -16.00
N ALA A 4 -25.89 10.48 -15.50
CA ALA A 4 -26.17 10.48 -14.07
C ALA A 4 -25.89 9.10 -13.45
N ALA A 5 -26.34 8.01 -14.09
CA ALA A 5 -26.05 6.65 -13.64
C ALA A 5 -24.55 6.36 -13.66
N LEU A 6 -23.83 6.80 -14.69
CA LEU A 6 -22.36 6.66 -14.76
C LEU A 6 -21.68 7.40 -13.60
N LEU A 7 -22.10 8.64 -13.34
CA LEU A 7 -21.53 9.48 -12.28
C LEU A 7 -21.79 8.88 -10.89
N THR A 8 -22.99 8.36 -10.64
CA THR A 8 -23.32 7.69 -9.38
C THR A 8 -22.46 6.44 -9.18
N CYS A 9 -22.32 5.59 -10.19
CA CYS A 9 -21.47 4.41 -10.11
C CYS A 9 -19.99 4.76 -9.90
N ALA A 10 -19.47 5.73 -10.66
CA ALA A 10 -18.09 6.20 -10.51
C ALA A 10 -17.84 6.83 -9.13
N GLY A 11 -18.81 7.62 -8.63
CA GLY A 11 -18.74 8.24 -7.31
C GLY A 11 -18.70 7.21 -6.18
N ILE A 12 -19.57 6.19 -6.23
CA ILE A 12 -19.58 5.11 -5.24
C ILE A 12 -18.25 4.34 -5.25
N ASN A 13 -17.78 3.92 -6.43
CA ASN A 13 -16.50 3.20 -6.55
C ASN A 13 -15.34 4.05 -6.01
N THR A 14 -15.31 5.33 -6.34
CA THR A 14 -14.27 6.26 -5.85
C THR A 14 -14.32 6.38 -4.34
N GLY A 15 -15.51 6.57 -3.75
CA GLY A 15 -15.69 6.66 -2.30
C GLY A 15 -15.20 5.41 -1.56
N VAL A 16 -15.56 4.22 -2.07
CA VAL A 16 -15.10 2.94 -1.52
C VAL A 16 -13.57 2.81 -1.61
N CYS A 17 -12.97 3.17 -2.76
CA CYS A 17 -11.53 3.15 -2.94
C CYS A 17 -10.81 4.09 -1.95
N VAL A 18 -11.30 5.32 -1.77
CA VAL A 18 -10.72 6.29 -0.82
C VAL A 18 -10.84 5.79 0.63
N GLY A 19 -11.98 5.18 0.99
CA GLY A 19 -12.18 4.57 2.30
C GLY A 19 -11.20 3.43 2.56
N ALA A 20 -11.09 2.49 1.62
CA ALA A 20 -10.15 1.37 1.70
C ALA A 20 -8.69 1.84 1.76
N PHE A 21 -8.33 2.83 0.95
CA PHE A 21 -6.99 3.44 0.93
C PHE A 21 -6.63 4.07 2.29
N SER A 22 -7.58 4.80 2.87
CA SER A 22 -7.42 5.43 4.18
C SER A 22 -7.24 4.37 5.26
N LEU A 23 -8.12 3.36 5.27
CA LEU A 23 -8.03 2.26 6.22
C LEU A 23 -6.69 1.51 6.10
N TYR A 24 -6.27 1.16 4.89
CA TYR A 24 -4.97 0.54 4.64
C TYR A 24 -3.81 1.39 5.18
N SER A 25 -3.85 2.70 4.94
CA SER A 25 -2.83 3.64 5.39
C SER A 25 -2.72 3.72 6.93
N LEU A 26 -3.82 3.47 7.65
CA LEU A 26 -3.86 3.39 9.11
C LEU A 26 -3.41 2.02 9.62
N LEU A 27 -3.94 0.93 9.04
CA LEU A 27 -3.68 -0.43 9.52
C LEU A 27 -2.22 -0.85 9.32
N ARG A 28 -1.60 -0.50 8.17
CA ARG A 28 -0.17 -0.79 7.90
C ARG A 28 0.79 -0.16 8.92
N LYS A 29 0.32 0.89 9.61
CA LYS A 29 1.10 1.66 10.58
C LYS A 29 1.01 1.07 11.99
N GLN A 30 0.01 0.24 12.28
CA GLN A 30 -0.17 -0.34 13.61
C GLN A 30 0.77 -1.52 13.83
N ALA A 31 1.57 -1.47 14.90
CA ALA A 31 2.57 -2.50 15.23
C ALA A 31 1.97 -3.93 15.28
N ASN A 32 0.74 -4.06 15.78
CA ASN A 32 0.04 -5.35 15.90
C ASN A 32 -0.32 -5.98 14.55
N LEU A 33 -0.40 -5.19 13.49
CA LEU A 33 -0.78 -5.64 12.14
C LEU A 33 0.41 -5.68 11.18
N VAL A 34 1.58 -5.20 11.59
CA VAL A 34 2.80 -5.19 10.75
C VAL A 34 3.14 -6.60 10.25
N SER A 35 2.92 -7.64 11.05
CA SER A 35 3.15 -9.04 10.67
C SER A 35 2.25 -9.55 9.54
N VAL A 36 1.08 -8.93 9.35
CA VAL A 36 0.12 -9.26 8.29
C VAL A 36 0.46 -8.50 7.00
N TYR A 37 0.84 -7.22 7.13
CA TYR A 37 1.07 -6.35 5.98
C TYR A 37 2.50 -6.40 5.43
N PHE A 38 3.47 -6.83 6.21
CA PHE A 38 4.87 -6.92 5.80
C PHE A 38 5.40 -8.34 5.95
N ALA A 39 6.20 -8.77 4.96
CA ALA A 39 6.85 -10.07 5.00
C ALA A 39 7.75 -10.18 6.25
N ARG A 40 7.80 -11.38 6.84
CA ARG A 40 8.50 -11.66 8.11
C ARG A 40 9.94 -11.15 8.17
N LYS A 41 10.66 -11.09 7.03
CA LYS A 41 12.01 -10.50 6.91
C LYS A 41 12.03 -8.99 7.20
N LEU A 42 11.04 -8.23 6.74
CA LEU A 42 10.90 -6.79 7.03
C LEU A 42 10.47 -6.55 8.49
N VAL A 43 9.66 -7.45 9.04
CA VAL A 43 9.23 -7.40 10.44
C VAL A 43 10.40 -7.58 11.39
N GLN A 44 11.37 -8.44 11.05
CA GLN A 44 12.56 -8.68 11.89
C GLN A 44 13.44 -7.43 12.02
N GLU A 45 13.67 -6.70 10.92
CA GLU A 45 14.39 -5.43 10.91
C GLU A 45 13.65 -4.35 11.73
N GLN A 46 12.32 -4.27 11.59
CA GLN A 46 11.50 -3.25 12.25
C GLN A 46 11.22 -3.54 13.74
N SER A 47 11.24 -4.83 14.14
CA SER A 47 10.98 -5.29 15.51
C SER A 47 12.03 -4.84 16.52
N LYS A 48 13.25 -4.49 16.08
CA LYS A 48 14.28 -3.91 16.94
C LYS A 48 13.96 -2.49 17.41
N HIS A 49 12.90 -1.86 16.88
CA HIS A 49 12.67 -0.42 17.06
C HIS A 49 11.23 0.00 17.42
N GLN A 50 10.32 -0.91 17.78
CA GLN A 50 8.93 -0.53 18.05
C GLN A 50 8.53 -0.58 19.53
N ASP A 51 8.51 0.62 20.10
CA ASP A 51 7.67 1.00 21.23
C ASP A 51 6.17 0.83 20.94
N SER A 52 5.41 0.83 22.04
CA SER A 52 3.97 0.65 22.17
C SER A 52 3.11 1.48 21.19
N PHE A 53 1.85 1.05 21.07
CA PHE A 53 0.78 1.63 20.26
C PHE A 53 0.79 3.18 20.28
N CYS A 54 1.13 3.82 19.15
CA CYS A 54 1.31 5.27 19.09
C CYS A 54 0.13 5.94 18.35
N PHE A 55 -0.67 6.74 19.07
CA PHE A 55 -1.81 7.49 18.51
C PHE A 55 -1.40 8.48 17.41
N GLY A 56 -0.15 8.95 17.38
CA GLY A 56 0.39 9.79 16.30
C GLY A 56 0.43 9.11 14.92
N ARG A 57 0.25 7.79 14.83
CA ARG A 57 0.17 7.06 13.55
C ARG A 57 -1.20 7.06 12.88
N LEU A 58 -2.22 7.63 13.52
CA LEU A 58 -3.59 7.69 12.98
C LEU A 58 -3.79 8.72 11.86
N ILE A 59 -2.74 9.44 11.46
CA ILE A 59 -2.79 10.31 10.29
C ILE A 59 -2.57 9.43 9.04
N PRO A 60 -3.54 9.32 8.11
CA PRO A 60 -3.31 8.59 6.87
C PRO A 60 -2.14 9.26 6.13
N SER A 61 -1.08 8.48 5.86
CA SER A 61 0.07 8.97 5.11
C SER A 61 0.02 8.38 3.72
N SER A 62 0.15 9.22 2.71
CA SER A 62 0.31 8.84 1.31
C SER A 62 1.78 8.57 0.93
N GLY A 63 2.75 8.84 1.83
CA GLY A 63 4.17 8.75 1.53
C GLY A 63 4.65 7.35 1.13
N TRP A 64 3.87 6.32 1.47
CA TRP A 64 4.15 4.97 1.01
C TRP A 64 3.90 4.76 -0.48
N ILE A 65 3.02 5.53 -1.11
CA ILE A 65 2.79 5.46 -2.56
C ILE A 65 4.06 5.93 -3.27
N VAL A 66 4.61 7.08 -2.84
CA VAL A 66 5.84 7.64 -3.40
C VAL A 66 6.98 6.64 -3.24
N LYS A 67 7.14 6.08 -2.03
CA LYS A 67 8.15 5.06 -1.77
C LYS A 67 7.95 3.78 -2.61
N ALA A 68 6.71 3.37 -2.86
CA ALA A 68 6.42 2.22 -3.72
C ALA A 68 6.71 2.51 -5.19
N TRP A 69 6.56 3.77 -5.62
CA TRP A 69 6.86 4.21 -6.99
C TRP A 69 8.37 4.37 -7.23
N GLU A 70 9.14 4.73 -6.21
CA GLU A 70 10.60 4.87 -6.26
C GLU A 70 11.35 3.53 -6.20
N ALA A 71 10.64 2.41 -6.01
CA ALA A 71 11.24 1.08 -5.93
C ALA A 71 11.93 0.71 -7.26
N SER A 72 13.20 0.34 -7.17
CA SER A 72 13.99 -0.07 -8.34
C SER A 72 13.63 -1.48 -8.81
N GLU A 73 13.93 -1.79 -10.08
CA GLU A 73 13.72 -3.15 -10.60
C GLU A 73 14.55 -4.21 -9.86
N ASP A 74 15.76 -3.84 -9.41
CA ASP A 74 16.63 -4.73 -8.62
C ASP A 74 16.01 -5.04 -7.25
N GLU A 75 15.38 -4.06 -6.60
CA GLU A 75 14.65 -4.26 -5.35
C GLU A 75 13.39 -5.12 -5.55
N LEU A 76 12.66 -4.90 -6.65
CA LEU A 76 11.51 -5.72 -7.04
C LEU A 76 11.92 -7.17 -7.33
N TYR A 77 13.03 -7.36 -8.05
CA TYR A 77 13.61 -8.67 -8.33
C TYR A 77 14.07 -9.37 -7.05
N ALA A 78 14.74 -8.66 -6.15
CA ALA A 78 15.19 -9.21 -4.88
C ALA A 78 14.02 -9.58 -3.95
N ALA A 79 12.92 -8.84 -4.00
CA ALA A 79 11.75 -9.06 -3.15
C ALA A 79 10.79 -10.13 -3.71
N GLY A 80 10.56 -10.15 -5.02
CA GLY A 80 9.50 -10.95 -5.67
C GLY A 80 9.92 -11.73 -6.90
N GLY A 81 11.21 -11.72 -7.26
CA GLY A 81 11.75 -12.45 -8.41
C GLY A 81 11.36 -11.86 -9.76
N VAL A 82 11.56 -12.65 -10.83
CA VAL A 82 11.27 -12.23 -12.22
C VAL A 82 9.78 -11.94 -12.42
N ASP A 83 8.91 -12.76 -11.85
CA ASP A 83 7.45 -12.63 -12.05
C ASP A 83 6.93 -11.27 -11.56
N ALA A 84 7.45 -10.78 -10.43
CA ALA A 84 7.09 -9.47 -9.89
C ALA A 84 7.51 -8.32 -10.82
N VAL A 85 8.73 -8.39 -11.37
CA VAL A 85 9.24 -7.38 -12.32
C VAL A 85 8.42 -7.38 -13.61
N VAL A 86 8.15 -8.56 -14.17
CA VAL A 86 7.34 -8.69 -15.40
C VAL A 86 5.91 -8.19 -15.16
N PHE A 87 5.31 -8.49 -14.01
CA PHE A 87 3.98 -7.99 -13.65
C PHE A 87 3.91 -6.46 -13.59
N ILE A 88 4.87 -5.82 -12.91
CA ILE A 88 4.91 -4.35 -12.86
C ILE A 88 5.11 -3.75 -14.24
N ARG A 89 5.95 -4.35 -15.09
CA ARG A 89 6.14 -3.91 -16.48
C ARG A 89 4.86 -4.01 -17.31
N MET A 90 4.04 -5.04 -17.11
CA MET A 90 2.73 -5.16 -17.77
C MET A 90 1.76 -4.04 -17.39
N VAL A 91 1.84 -3.54 -16.15
CA VAL A 91 0.93 -2.48 -15.66
C VAL A 91 1.43 -1.08 -16.04
N VAL A 92 2.73 -0.82 -15.87
CA VAL A 92 3.31 0.51 -16.08
C VAL A 92 3.56 0.81 -17.56
N PHE A 93 3.60 -0.22 -18.43
CA PHE A 93 3.90 -0.08 -19.87
C PHE A 93 5.03 0.93 -20.10
N ARG A 94 6.23 0.57 -19.63
CA ARG A 94 7.44 1.32 -19.98
C ARG A 94 8.04 0.80 -21.27
#